data_AF-A0A8E2DQT8-F1
#
_entry.id   AF-A0A8E2DQT8-F1
#
_cell.length_a   1.000
_cell.length_b   1.000
_cell.length_c   1.000
_cell.angle_alpha   90.00
_cell.angle_beta   90.00
_cell.angle_gamma   90.00
#
_symmetry.space_group_name_H-M   'P 1'
#
loop_
_entity.id
_entity.type
_entity.pdbx_description
1 polymer ?
#
loop_
_entity_poly.entity_id
_entity_poly.type
_entity_poly.pdbx_seq_one_letter_code
_entity_poly.pdbx_strand_id
1 'polypeptide(L)'
;MAVDAPELLLPPSPDPVVDLLRDLVSSAYLNHDPATMHIRAGALFARLKALNRAANAAARAHKQATADARQEMDHTYLGLQNLLYEKRHLEREIEKCRQFASVYQDVPLHSLEDFQVLAPEEARSEGVLSNEHQLMLNRLSFELAERQRLDQRHKELLREKEELLKESKAKLATMDSVKSQIDSLMKVLQRKCRRRSTSSSSPSRPPHPPLRSNSEIFDKSAVENSTTGILQYASICFPTEMGPRPPTEADLTPCTTEARLLWE
;
A
#
# COMPACT_ATOMS: atom_id res chain seq x y z
N MET A 1 33.86 28.71 -11.76
CA MET A 1 34.45 29.72 -12.66
C MET A 1 33.96 31.07 -12.15
N ALA A 2 34.84 31.83 -11.49
CA ALA A 2 34.49 33.16 -11.02
C ALA A 2 34.35 34.03 -12.28
N VAL A 3 33.12 34.43 -12.59
CA VAL A 3 32.87 35.39 -13.66
C VAL A 3 33.43 36.71 -13.13
N ASP A 4 34.54 37.16 -13.70
CA ASP A 4 35.11 38.48 -13.43
C ASP A 4 33.98 39.49 -13.53
N ALA A 5 33.62 40.12 -12.40
CA ALA A 5 32.69 41.22 -12.41
C ALA A 5 33.28 42.26 -13.38
N PRO A 6 32.53 42.72 -14.40
CA PRO A 6 33.01 43.77 -15.26
C PRO A 6 33.43 44.91 -14.34
N GLU A 7 34.71 45.28 -14.41
CA GLU A 7 35.29 46.38 -13.64
C GLU A 7 34.66 47.67 -14.19
N LEU A 8 33.43 47.91 -13.76
CA LEU A 8 32.62 49.03 -14.17
C LEU A 8 33.21 50.25 -13.46
N LEU A 9 34.17 50.84 -14.17
CA LEU A 9 34.90 52.02 -13.73
C LEU A 9 33.94 53.10 -13.28
N LEU A 10 34.11 53.54 -12.03
CA LEU A 10 33.38 54.66 -11.50
C LEU A 10 33.69 55.91 -12.34
N PRO A 11 32.69 56.77 -12.60
CA PRO A 11 32.93 58.03 -13.29
C PRO A 11 33.92 58.88 -12.48
N PRO A 12 34.80 59.66 -13.13
CA PRO A 12 35.75 60.52 -12.44
C PRO A 12 35.02 61.59 -11.60
N SER A 13 35.62 61.96 -10.46
CA SER A 13 35.01 62.93 -9.53
C SER A 13 34.73 64.28 -10.21
N PRO A 14 33.54 64.89 -9.95
CA PRO A 14 33.23 66.23 -10.42
C PRO A 14 33.89 67.34 -9.60
N ASP A 15 34.42 67.04 -8.41
CA ASP A 15 34.92 68.04 -7.45
C ASP A 15 35.96 68.99 -8.07
N PRO A 16 36.95 68.54 -8.86
CA PRO A 16 37.93 69.44 -9.46
C PRO A 16 37.30 70.47 -10.42
N VAL A 17 36.22 70.09 -11.12
CA VAL A 17 35.51 70.99 -12.05
C VAL A 17 34.62 71.97 -11.27
N VAL A 18 34.01 71.50 -10.18
CA VAL A 18 33.18 72.32 -9.30
C VAL A 18 34.03 73.35 -8.54
N ASP A 19 35.21 72.96 -8.08
CA ASP A 19 36.17 73.85 -7.42
C ASP A 19 36.65 74.93 -8.38
N LEU A 20 37.00 74.56 -9.62
CA LEU A 20 37.37 75.51 -10.67
C LEU A 20 36.23 76.48 -11.03
N LEU A 21 34.96 76.04 -10.95
CA LEU A 21 33.80 76.92 -11.15
C LEU A 21 33.62 77.87 -9.97
N ARG A 22 33.88 77.42 -8.74
CA ARG A 22 33.82 78.24 -7.51
C ARG A 22 34.91 79.30 -7.50
N ASP A 23 36.10 78.97 -7.99
CA ASP A 23 37.22 79.90 -8.12
C ASP A 23 36.90 81.08 -9.04
N LEU A 24 36.10 80.87 -10.11
CA LEU A 24 35.70 81.96 -11.02
C LEU A 24 34.85 83.05 -10.36
N VAL A 25 34.19 82.74 -9.24
CA VAL A 25 33.36 83.69 -8.47
C VAL A 25 34.17 84.36 -7.36
N SER A 26 35.41 83.91 -7.12
CA SER A 26 36.26 84.46 -6.06
C SER A 26 36.82 85.83 -6.43
N SER A 27 37.17 86.63 -5.40
CA SER A 27 37.64 88.01 -5.53
C SER A 27 38.82 88.23 -6.49
N ALA A 28 39.56 87.16 -6.83
CA ALA A 28 40.70 87.17 -7.74
C ALA A 28 40.34 87.56 -9.19
N TYR A 29 39.08 87.43 -9.61
CA TYR A 29 38.67 87.65 -11.00
C TYR A 29 37.75 88.85 -11.23
N LEU A 30 37.54 89.71 -10.23
CA LEU A 30 36.66 90.90 -10.34
C LEU A 30 37.09 91.91 -11.41
N ASN A 31 38.37 91.89 -11.83
CA ASN A 31 38.95 92.81 -12.81
C ASN A 31 39.20 92.18 -14.20
N HIS A 32 38.74 90.94 -14.44
CA HIS A 32 38.93 90.28 -15.73
C HIS A 32 37.91 90.71 -16.78
N ASP A 33 38.31 90.69 -18.05
CA ASP A 33 37.42 90.97 -19.19
C ASP A 33 36.25 89.97 -19.22
N PRO A 34 34.98 90.43 -19.24
CA PRO A 34 33.81 89.56 -19.18
C PRO A 34 33.80 88.48 -20.27
N ALA A 35 34.31 88.75 -21.46
CA ALA A 35 34.35 87.76 -22.54
C ALA A 35 35.24 86.56 -22.20
N THR A 36 36.41 86.80 -21.60
CA THR A 36 37.32 85.73 -21.16
C THR A 36 36.73 84.85 -20.06
N MET A 37 35.97 85.45 -19.14
CA MET A 37 35.27 84.74 -18.07
C MET A 37 34.16 83.85 -18.61
N HIS A 38 33.38 84.34 -19.58
CA HIS A 38 32.34 83.55 -20.25
C HIS A 38 32.91 82.35 -21.00
N ILE A 39 34.05 82.49 -21.68
CA ILE A 39 34.71 81.39 -22.38
C ILE A 39 35.16 80.31 -21.38
N ARG A 40 35.79 80.72 -20.27
CA ARG A 40 36.27 79.78 -19.24
C ARG A 40 35.12 79.08 -18.52
N ALA A 41 34.07 79.80 -18.14
CA ALA A 41 32.86 79.22 -17.56
C ALA A 41 32.19 78.24 -18.54
N GLY A 42 32.06 78.61 -19.82
CA GLY A 42 31.51 77.76 -20.87
C GLY A 42 32.27 76.43 -21.02
N ALA A 43 33.60 76.47 -20.99
CA ALA A 43 34.44 75.28 -21.03
C ALA A 43 34.25 74.37 -19.80
N LEU A 44 34.18 74.96 -18.59
CA LEU A 44 33.93 74.20 -17.37
C LEU A 44 32.52 73.58 -17.34
N PHE A 45 31.49 74.29 -17.81
CA PHE A 45 30.13 73.75 -17.96
C PHE A 45 30.08 72.62 -18.99
N ALA A 46 30.81 72.72 -20.10
CA ALA A 46 30.90 71.64 -21.08
C ALA A 46 31.55 70.39 -20.47
N ARG A 47 32.61 70.57 -19.66
CA ARG A 47 33.26 69.48 -18.92
C ARG A 47 32.33 68.85 -17.88
N LEU A 48 31.60 69.66 -17.11
CA LEU A 48 30.62 69.17 -16.13
C LEU A 48 29.49 68.38 -16.78
N LYS A 49 28.98 68.85 -17.93
CA LYS A 49 27.98 68.11 -18.72
C LYS A 49 28.54 66.77 -19.24
N ALA A 50 29.80 66.72 -19.64
CA ALA A 50 30.46 65.48 -20.04
C ALA A 50 30.57 64.50 -18.87
N LEU A 51 30.96 64.95 -17.68
CA LEU A 51 30.99 64.14 -16.45
C LEU A 51 29.61 63.61 -16.07
N ASN A 52 28.56 64.44 -16.18
CA ASN A 52 27.20 64.01 -15.91
C ASN A 52 26.73 62.91 -16.89
N ARG A 53 27.03 63.04 -18.19
CA ARG A 53 26.76 61.97 -19.16
C ARG A 53 27.53 60.70 -18.86
N ALA A 54 28.80 60.81 -18.48
CA ALA A 54 29.63 59.66 -18.10
C ALA A 54 29.06 58.96 -16.85
N ALA A 55 28.66 59.71 -15.82
CA ALA A 55 28.03 59.16 -14.63
C ALA A 55 26.69 58.46 -14.92
N ASN A 56 25.85 59.05 -15.77
CA ASN A 56 24.60 58.42 -16.18
C ASN A 56 24.83 57.15 -17.02
N ALA A 57 25.85 57.13 -17.88
CA ALA A 57 26.22 55.95 -18.65
C ALA A 57 26.73 54.83 -17.72
N ALA A 58 27.61 55.15 -16.76
CA ALA A 58 28.08 54.20 -15.76
C ALA A 58 26.92 53.64 -14.93
N ALA A 59 26.02 54.50 -14.44
CA ALA A 59 24.84 54.06 -13.68
C ALA A 59 23.93 53.12 -14.48
N ARG A 60 23.74 53.36 -15.78
CA ARG A 60 22.99 52.45 -16.65
C ARG A 60 23.72 51.12 -16.84
N ALA A 61 25.05 51.16 -17.04
CA ALA A 61 25.86 49.96 -17.18
C ALA A 61 25.81 49.08 -15.92
N HIS A 62 25.93 49.67 -14.73
CA HIS A 62 25.77 48.93 -13.46
C HIS A 62 24.37 48.33 -13.32
N LYS A 63 23.32 49.10 -13.62
CA LYS A 63 21.94 48.59 -13.56
C LYS A 63 21.76 47.40 -14.50
N GLN A 64 22.26 47.49 -15.73
CA GLN A 64 22.18 46.41 -16.70
C GLN A 64 22.95 45.17 -16.22
N ALA A 65 24.20 45.33 -15.79
CA ALA A 65 25.00 44.23 -15.28
C ALA A 65 24.34 43.52 -14.08
N THR A 66 23.74 44.28 -13.15
CA THR A 66 23.00 43.67 -12.04
C THR A 66 21.71 42.97 -12.47
N ALA A 67 21.04 43.48 -13.51
CA ALA A 67 19.84 42.86 -14.07
C ALA A 67 20.19 41.55 -14.78
N ASP A 68 21.27 41.53 -15.57
CA ASP A 68 21.76 40.35 -16.28
C ASP A 68 22.18 39.26 -15.29
N ALA A 69 22.99 39.61 -14.27
CA ALA A 69 23.39 38.67 -13.23
C ALA A 69 22.20 38.10 -12.46
N ARG A 70 21.17 38.93 -12.18
CA ARG A 70 19.93 38.47 -11.56
C ARG A 70 19.16 37.51 -12.47
N GLN A 71 19.07 37.80 -13.77
CA GLN A 71 18.40 36.95 -14.74
C GLN A 71 19.09 35.59 -14.86
N GLU A 72 20.42 35.56 -14.88
CA GLU A 72 21.21 34.32 -14.88
C GLU A 72 20.98 33.48 -13.61
N MET A 73 20.93 34.15 -12.45
CA MET A 73 20.59 33.51 -11.17
C MET A 73 19.18 32.91 -11.21
N ASP A 74 18.18 33.67 -11.68
CA ASP A 74 16.79 33.21 -11.76
C ASP A 74 16.65 32.03 -12.73
N HIS A 75 17.35 32.05 -13.86
CA HIS A 75 17.40 30.93 -14.82
C HIS A 75 17.97 29.67 -14.17
N THR A 76 19.10 29.80 -13.48
CA THR A 76 19.74 28.68 -12.77
C THR A 76 18.83 28.13 -11.66
N TYR A 77 18.14 29.02 -10.94
CA TYR A 77 17.20 28.65 -9.88
C TYR A 77 16.02 27.83 -10.43
N LEU A 78 15.46 28.20 -11.58
CA LEU A 78 14.43 27.40 -12.26
C LEU A 78 14.95 26.02 -12.65
N GLY A 79 16.19 25.94 -13.15
CA GLY A 79 16.85 24.65 -13.45
C GLY A 79 16.95 23.76 -12.21
N LEU A 80 17.35 24.33 -11.06
CA LEU A 80 17.40 23.61 -9.78
C LEU A 80 16.01 23.10 -9.36
N GLN A 81 14.96 23.93 -9.48
CA GLN A 81 13.60 23.52 -9.12
C GLN A 81 13.11 22.35 -9.97
N ASN A 82 13.40 22.34 -11.27
CA ASN A 82 13.07 21.22 -12.17
C ASN A 82 13.74 19.92 -11.70
N LEU A 83 15.04 19.96 -11.39
CA LEU A 83 15.78 18.79 -10.89
C LEU A 83 15.26 18.31 -9.54
N LEU A 84 14.91 19.22 -8.63
CA LEU A 84 14.32 18.85 -7.34
C LEU A 84 12.95 18.18 -7.52
N TYR A 85 12.14 18.66 -8.48
CA TYR A 85 10.87 18.03 -8.81
C TYR A 85 11.08 16.62 -9.35
N GLU A 86 12.00 16.45 -10.31
CA GLU A 86 12.35 15.15 -10.88
C GLU A 86 12.83 14.18 -9.81
N LYS A 87 13.76 14.60 -8.94
CA LYS A 87 14.23 13.81 -7.79
C LYS A 87 13.08 13.34 -6.92
N ARG A 88 12.19 14.25 -6.49
CA ARG A 88 11.03 13.89 -5.65
C ARG A 88 10.05 12.96 -6.36
N HIS A 89 9.89 13.10 -7.68
CA HIS A 89 9.05 12.21 -8.46
C HIS A 89 9.65 10.79 -8.50
N LEU A 90 10.94 10.68 -8.82
CA LEU A 90 11.65 9.39 -8.85
C LEU A 90 11.67 8.73 -7.47
N GLU A 91 11.90 9.48 -6.39
CA GLU A 91 11.86 8.95 -5.02
C GLU A 91 10.49 8.35 -4.69
N ARG A 92 9.40 9.00 -5.10
CA ARG A 92 8.04 8.47 -4.92
C ARG A 92 7.78 7.23 -5.74
N GLU A 93 8.22 7.18 -7.00
CA GLU A 93 8.04 5.99 -7.84
C GLU A 93 8.90 4.82 -7.34
N ILE A 94 10.13 5.07 -6.88
CA ILE A 94 10.98 4.04 -6.25
C ILE A 94 10.29 3.48 -5.01
N GLU A 95 9.75 4.34 -4.15
CA GLU A 95 9.06 3.91 -2.94
C GLU A 95 7.80 3.09 -3.26
N LYS A 96 7.02 3.52 -4.26
CA LYS A 96 5.89 2.75 -4.78
C LYS A 96 6.31 1.37 -5.31
N CYS A 97 7.44 1.28 -6.02
CA CYS A 97 7.98 0.00 -6.47
C CYS A 97 8.47 -0.87 -5.31
N ARG A 98 9.02 -0.29 -4.24
CA ARG A 98 9.47 -1.02 -3.04
C ARG A 98 8.30 -1.53 -2.21
N GLN A 99 7.21 -0.78 -2.14
CA GLN A 99 5.98 -1.15 -1.47
C GLN A 99 5.18 -2.22 -2.24
N PHE A 100 5.67 -2.67 -3.39
CA PHE A 100 5.08 -3.79 -4.10
C PHE A 100 5.23 -5.07 -3.26
N ALA A 101 4.18 -5.38 -2.49
CA ALA A 101 4.03 -6.65 -1.80
C ALA A 101 3.40 -7.67 -2.76
N SER A 102 4.15 -8.71 -3.09
CA SER A 102 3.67 -9.81 -3.92
C SER A 102 3.07 -10.91 -3.05
N VAL A 103 1.90 -11.42 -3.43
CA VAL A 103 1.13 -12.45 -2.69
C VAL A 103 1.96 -13.70 -2.33
N TYR A 104 2.99 -14.05 -3.10
CA TYR A 104 3.81 -15.23 -2.81
C TYR A 104 4.59 -15.14 -1.50
N GLN A 105 4.83 -13.94 -0.97
CA GLN A 105 5.56 -13.73 0.29
C GLN A 105 4.77 -14.23 1.52
N ASP A 106 3.44 -14.26 1.43
CA ASP A 106 2.56 -14.68 2.52
C ASP A 106 2.14 -16.16 2.41
N VAL A 107 2.57 -16.87 1.37
CA VAL A 107 2.20 -18.27 1.17
C VAL A 107 2.97 -19.13 2.17
N PRO A 108 2.30 -19.98 2.98
CA PRO A 108 3.01 -20.94 3.82
C PRO A 108 3.67 -21.97 2.91
N LEU A 109 5.00 -21.99 2.94
CA LEU A 109 5.84 -22.93 2.17
C LEU A 109 6.44 -23.96 3.10
N HIS A 110 6.72 -25.14 2.56
CA HIS A 110 7.58 -26.12 3.20
C HIS A 110 8.93 -25.50 3.58
N SER A 111 9.51 -25.97 4.69
CA SER A 111 10.83 -25.55 5.14
C SER A 111 11.89 -25.91 4.09
N LEU A 112 13.06 -25.25 4.14
CA LEU A 112 14.14 -25.56 3.19
C LEU A 112 14.62 -27.01 3.32
N GLU A 113 14.64 -27.54 4.54
CA GLU A 113 15.01 -28.93 4.83
C GLU A 113 14.00 -29.91 4.22
N ASP A 114 12.70 -29.67 4.44
CA ASP A 114 11.64 -30.52 3.88
C ASP A 114 11.62 -30.47 2.35
N PHE A 115 11.80 -29.28 1.76
CA PHE A 115 11.91 -29.13 0.31
C PHE A 115 13.12 -29.88 -0.23
N GLN A 116 14.27 -29.81 0.44
CA GLN A 116 15.46 -30.53 0.04
C GLN A 116 15.35 -32.04 0.19
N VAL A 117 14.37 -32.59 0.91
CA VAL A 117 14.12 -34.03 1.01
C VAL A 117 13.03 -34.49 0.05
N LEU A 118 11.91 -33.76 0.02
CA LEU A 118 10.67 -34.17 -0.66
C LEU A 118 10.61 -33.75 -2.14
N ALA A 119 11.32 -32.68 -2.53
CA ALA A 119 11.23 -32.20 -3.90
C ALA A 119 11.94 -33.13 -4.90
N PRO A 120 11.50 -33.18 -6.16
CA PRO A 120 12.19 -33.92 -7.23
C PRO A 120 13.65 -33.46 -7.42
N GLU A 121 14.52 -34.33 -7.94
CA GLU A 121 15.94 -34.02 -8.17
C GLU A 121 16.12 -32.87 -9.18
N GLU A 122 15.23 -32.77 -10.17
CA GLU A 122 15.25 -31.70 -11.17
C GLU A 122 15.09 -30.31 -10.55
N ALA A 123 14.33 -30.23 -9.46
CA ALA A 123 14.06 -28.99 -8.72
C ALA A 123 15.16 -28.62 -7.69
N ARG A 124 16.11 -29.52 -7.44
CA ARG A 124 17.18 -29.37 -6.43
C ARG A 124 18.60 -29.36 -7.03
N SER A 125 18.73 -29.13 -8.33
CA SER A 125 20.06 -29.06 -8.97
C SER A 125 20.94 -27.96 -8.35
N GLU A 126 22.26 -28.15 -8.34
CA GLU A 126 23.21 -27.21 -7.72
C GLU A 126 23.12 -25.79 -8.34
N GLY A 127 22.81 -25.70 -9.63
CA GLY A 127 22.59 -24.42 -10.32
C GLY A 127 21.32 -23.70 -9.87
N VAL A 128 20.31 -24.44 -9.40
CA VAL A 128 19.08 -23.87 -8.83
C VAL A 128 19.30 -23.45 -7.38
N LEU A 129 20.01 -24.25 -6.58
CA LEU A 129 20.28 -23.95 -5.17
C LEU A 129 21.15 -22.70 -4.98
N SER A 130 22.03 -22.41 -5.93
CA SER A 130 22.89 -21.23 -5.91
C SER A 130 22.19 -19.92 -6.32
N ASN A 131 21.03 -19.99 -6.99
CA ASN A 131 20.26 -18.82 -7.39
C ASN A 131 18.97 -18.72 -6.56
N GLU A 132 18.92 -17.75 -5.65
CA GLU A 132 17.80 -17.55 -4.72
C GLU A 132 16.44 -17.41 -5.42
N HIS A 133 16.40 -16.69 -6.56
CA HIS A 133 15.17 -16.49 -7.31
C HIS A 133 14.67 -17.80 -7.94
N GLN A 134 15.58 -18.56 -8.55
CA GLN A 134 15.25 -19.87 -9.13
C GLN A 134 14.83 -20.87 -8.06
N LEU A 135 15.50 -20.86 -6.91
CA LEU A 135 15.11 -21.65 -5.75
C LEU A 135 13.69 -21.31 -5.30
N MET A 136 13.35 -20.03 -5.19
CA MET A 136 12.00 -19.60 -4.79
C MET A 136 10.93 -20.05 -5.79
N LEU A 137 11.20 -19.93 -7.09
CA LEU A 137 10.27 -20.41 -8.14
C LEU A 137 10.02 -21.92 -8.03
N ASN A 138 11.07 -22.71 -7.80
CA ASN A 138 10.95 -24.15 -7.65
C ASN A 138 10.25 -24.56 -6.35
N ARG A 139 10.44 -23.80 -5.26
CA ARG A 139 9.68 -24.00 -4.02
C ARG A 139 8.19 -23.73 -4.23
N LEU A 140 7.84 -22.67 -4.94
CA LEU A 140 6.44 -22.33 -5.25
C LEU A 140 5.79 -23.36 -6.19
N SER A 141 6.52 -23.85 -7.20
CA SER A 141 6.00 -24.86 -8.12
C SER A 141 5.78 -26.20 -7.42
N PHE A 142 6.68 -26.60 -6.52
CA PHE A 142 6.52 -27.78 -5.68
C PHE A 142 5.30 -27.67 -4.75
N GLU A 143 5.16 -26.53 -4.06
CA GLU A 143 4.00 -26.28 -3.18
C GLU A 143 2.67 -26.37 -3.96
N LEU A 144 2.62 -25.79 -5.16
CA LEU A 144 1.46 -25.85 -6.02
C LEU A 144 1.12 -27.31 -6.41
N ALA A 145 2.12 -28.09 -6.81
CA ALA A 145 1.95 -29.50 -7.18
C ALA A 145 1.45 -30.34 -5.99
N GLU A 146 2.01 -30.13 -4.80
CA GLU A 146 1.57 -30.84 -3.59
C GLU A 146 0.14 -30.48 -3.19
N ARG A 147 -0.23 -29.19 -3.24
CA ARG A 147 -1.63 -28.78 -2.97
C ARG A 147 -2.60 -29.40 -3.96
N GLN A 148 -2.25 -29.42 -5.26
CA GLN A 148 -3.08 -30.07 -6.27
C GLN A 148 -3.23 -31.57 -6.03
N ARG A 149 -2.14 -32.25 -5.63
CA ARG A 149 -2.16 -33.68 -5.28
C ARG A 149 -3.06 -33.95 -4.07
N LEU A 150 -2.92 -33.15 -3.01
CA LEU A 150 -3.74 -33.27 -1.79
C LEU A 150 -5.21 -32.97 -2.05
N ASP A 151 -5.53 -31.94 -2.82
CA ASP A 151 -6.90 -31.60 -3.21
C ASP A 151 -7.54 -32.72 -4.03
N GLN A 152 -6.79 -33.32 -4.96
CA GLN A 152 -7.26 -34.46 -5.75
C GLN A 152 -7.55 -35.67 -4.85
N ARG A 153 -6.63 -35.99 -3.93
CA ARG A 153 -6.82 -37.08 -2.98
C ARG A 153 -7.99 -36.84 -2.03
N HIS A 154 -8.17 -35.61 -1.58
CA HIS A 154 -9.30 -35.23 -0.73
C HIS A 154 -10.63 -35.41 -1.45
N LYS A 155 -10.72 -35.02 -2.73
CA LYS A 155 -11.92 -35.24 -3.57
C LYS A 155 -12.22 -36.73 -3.75
N GLU A 156 -11.20 -37.57 -3.94
CA GLU A 156 -11.37 -39.02 -4.04
C GLU A 156 -11.90 -39.62 -2.74
N LEU A 157 -11.29 -39.28 -1.60
CA LEU A 157 -11.73 -39.76 -0.28
C LEU A 157 -13.15 -39.27 0.07
N LEU A 158 -13.52 -38.05 -0.35
CA LEU A 158 -14.89 -37.57 -0.20
C LEU A 158 -15.88 -38.40 -1.00
N ARG A 159 -15.55 -38.76 -2.25
CA ARG A 159 -16.40 -39.65 -3.08
C ARG A 159 -16.55 -41.02 -2.44
N GLU A 160 -15.45 -41.63 -2.00
CA GLU A 160 -15.47 -42.94 -1.33
C GLU A 160 -16.31 -42.90 -0.04
N LYS A 161 -16.17 -41.83 0.77
CA LYS A 161 -17.00 -41.60 1.95
C LYS A 161 -18.48 -41.52 1.60
N GLU A 162 -18.84 -40.77 0.56
CA GLU A 162 -20.23 -40.64 0.10
C GLU A 162 -20.80 -41.98 -0.39
N GLU A 163 -20.00 -42.78 -1.09
CA GLU A 163 -20.37 -44.13 -1.55
C GLU A 163 -20.60 -45.08 -0.36
N LEU A 164 -19.67 -45.14 0.59
CA LEU A 164 -19.81 -45.95 1.81
C LEU A 164 -21.02 -45.53 2.64
N LEU A 165 -21.32 -44.23 2.73
CA LEU A 165 -22.52 -43.74 3.41
C LEU A 165 -23.81 -44.18 2.70
N LYS A 166 -23.82 -44.19 1.36
CA LYS A 166 -24.96 -44.71 0.57
C LYS A 166 -25.13 -46.21 0.81
N GLU A 167 -24.04 -46.98 0.76
CA GLU A 167 -24.07 -48.41 1.06
C GLU A 167 -24.55 -48.71 2.47
N SER A 168 -24.05 -47.98 3.46
CA SER A 168 -24.45 -48.13 4.86
C SER A 168 -25.94 -47.86 5.04
N LYS A 169 -26.48 -46.81 4.40
CA LYS A 169 -27.92 -46.52 4.42
C LYS A 169 -28.74 -47.61 3.74
N ALA A 170 -28.28 -48.15 2.63
CA ALA A 170 -28.94 -49.26 1.94
C ALA A 170 -28.96 -50.53 2.81
N LYS A 171 -27.83 -50.88 3.44
CA LYS A 171 -27.71 -52.02 4.38
C LYS A 171 -28.59 -51.82 5.62
N LEU A 172 -28.71 -50.60 6.14
CA LEU A 172 -29.62 -50.29 7.25
C LEU A 172 -31.08 -50.50 6.84
N ALA A 173 -31.49 -50.01 5.67
CA ALA A 173 -32.85 -50.19 5.17
C ALA A 173 -33.22 -51.68 4.95
N THR A 174 -32.27 -52.50 4.47
CA THR A 174 -32.50 -53.95 4.37
C THR A 174 -32.59 -54.61 5.74
N MET A 175 -31.77 -54.19 6.71
CA MET A 175 -31.86 -54.67 8.09
C MET A 175 -33.19 -54.32 8.76
N ASP A 176 -33.69 -53.10 8.58
CA ASP A 176 -35.01 -52.68 9.08
C ASP A 176 -36.13 -53.50 8.42
N SER A 177 -36.01 -53.80 7.12
CA SER A 177 -36.95 -54.69 6.43
C SER A 177 -36.94 -56.10 7.03
N VAL A 178 -35.77 -56.72 7.21
CA VAL A 178 -35.65 -58.06 7.81
C VAL A 178 -36.20 -58.08 9.24
N LYS A 179 -35.89 -57.05 10.06
CA LYS A 179 -36.44 -56.91 11.41
C LYS A 179 -37.97 -56.87 11.39
N SER A 180 -38.56 -56.10 10.48
CA SER A 180 -40.03 -56.02 10.33
C SER A 180 -40.66 -57.37 9.95
N GLN A 181 -39.98 -58.17 9.12
CA GLN A 181 -40.42 -59.52 8.76
C GLN A 181 -40.35 -60.48 9.97
N ILE A 182 -39.27 -60.42 10.76
CA ILE A 182 -39.12 -61.22 11.98
C ILE A 182 -40.21 -60.85 13.00
N ASP A 183 -40.45 -59.56 13.25
CA ASP A 183 -41.51 -59.10 14.16
C ASP A 183 -42.89 -59.58 13.69
N SER A 184 -43.12 -59.62 12.37
CA SER A 184 -44.35 -60.15 11.79
C SER A 184 -44.50 -61.65 12.01
N LEU A 185 -43.44 -62.43 11.79
CA LEU A 185 -43.41 -63.87 12.09
C LEU A 185 -43.60 -64.14 13.58
N MET A 186 -42.95 -63.39 14.46
CA MET A 186 -43.10 -63.49 15.90
C MET A 186 -44.54 -63.21 16.33
N LYS A 187 -45.19 -62.18 15.77
CA LYS A 187 -46.62 -61.90 16.00
C LYS A 187 -47.51 -63.06 15.53
N VAL A 188 -47.21 -63.69 14.40
CA VAL A 188 -47.94 -64.89 13.92
C VAL A 188 -47.74 -66.07 14.87
N LEU A 189 -46.51 -66.33 15.32
CA LEU A 189 -46.19 -67.38 16.28
C LEU A 189 -46.88 -67.13 17.64
N GLN A 190 -46.85 -65.90 18.15
CA GLN A 190 -47.59 -65.51 19.35
C GLN A 190 -49.10 -65.75 19.21
N ARG A 191 -49.71 -65.40 18.06
CA ARG A 191 -51.12 -65.71 17.77
C ARG A 191 -51.39 -67.21 17.73
N LYS A 192 -50.47 -68.02 17.18
CA LYS A 192 -50.58 -69.48 17.10
C LYS A 192 -50.42 -70.15 18.48
N CYS A 193 -49.46 -69.72 19.31
CA CYS A 193 -49.36 -70.13 20.71
C CYS A 193 -50.59 -69.72 21.51
N ARG A 194 -51.09 -68.49 21.34
CA ARG A 194 -52.31 -68.00 22.00
C ARG A 194 -53.54 -68.83 21.61
N ARG A 195 -53.64 -69.26 20.35
CA ARG A 195 -54.68 -70.19 19.86
C ARG A 195 -54.53 -71.61 20.40
N ARG A 196 -53.31 -72.07 20.68
CA ARG A 196 -53.04 -73.38 21.32
C ARG A 196 -53.29 -73.35 22.84
N SER A 197 -53.12 -72.21 23.51
CA SER A 197 -53.56 -72.02 24.90
C SER A 197 -55.08 -71.92 25.04
N THR A 198 -55.82 -71.54 24.01
CA THR A 198 -57.30 -71.53 24.03
C THR A 198 -57.97 -72.88 23.74
N SER A 199 -57.19 -73.94 23.41
CA SER A 199 -57.69 -75.32 23.31
C SER A 199 -57.37 -76.18 24.54
N SER A 200 -56.80 -75.59 25.59
CA SER A 200 -56.66 -76.22 26.91
C SER A 200 -56.86 -75.18 28.00
N SER A 201 -58.11 -74.79 28.25
CA SER A 201 -58.44 -73.98 29.42
C SER A 201 -59.21 -74.82 30.45
N SER A 202 -58.58 -75.03 31.60
CA SER A 202 -59.27 -75.21 32.88
C SER A 202 -58.76 -74.15 33.86
N PRO A 203 -59.58 -73.66 34.81
CA PRO A 203 -59.46 -72.29 35.31
C PRO A 203 -59.01 -72.14 36.77
N SER A 204 -58.65 -70.89 37.08
CA SER A 204 -58.75 -70.15 38.37
C SER A 204 -57.53 -70.05 39.30
N ARG A 205 -57.14 -68.79 39.63
CA ARG A 205 -57.27 -68.16 40.96
C ARG A 205 -56.92 -66.63 40.90
N PRO A 206 -57.53 -65.73 41.72
CA PRO A 206 -57.45 -64.27 41.57
C PRO A 206 -56.26 -63.65 42.36
N PRO A 207 -56.02 -62.32 42.25
CA PRO A 207 -54.70 -61.71 42.42
C PRO A 207 -54.41 -61.19 43.85
N HIS A 208 -53.12 -61.06 44.18
CA HIS A 208 -52.62 -60.36 45.37
C HIS A 208 -51.93 -59.02 44.98
N PRO A 209 -52.00 -57.99 45.84
CA PRO A 209 -51.53 -56.62 45.57
C PRO A 209 -50.02 -56.44 45.76
N PRO A 210 -49.43 -55.32 45.29
CA PRO A 210 -47.99 -55.18 45.16
C PRO A 210 -47.33 -54.66 46.45
N LEU A 211 -46.13 -55.18 46.74
CA LEU A 211 -45.18 -54.52 47.63
C LEU A 211 -44.06 -53.88 46.81
N ARG A 212 -43.88 -52.61 47.15
CA ARG A 212 -42.92 -51.64 46.65
C ARG A 212 -41.57 -51.88 47.33
N SER A 213 -40.47 -51.94 46.57
CA SER A 213 -39.20 -51.32 46.98
C SER A 213 -38.28 -51.16 45.77
N ASN A 214 -37.75 -49.95 45.64
CA ASN A 214 -36.78 -49.49 44.66
C ASN A 214 -35.35 -49.72 45.18
N SER A 215 -34.40 -49.95 44.28
CA SER A 215 -33.08 -49.29 44.14
C SER A 215 -32.24 -50.16 43.19
N GLU A 216 -32.04 -49.74 41.94
CA GLU A 216 -30.98 -48.85 41.44
C GLU A 216 -29.72 -49.62 41.00
N ILE A 217 -29.07 -49.07 39.97
CA ILE A 217 -27.70 -49.34 39.47
C ILE A 217 -27.59 -50.44 38.38
N PHE A 218 -27.68 -50.05 37.10
CA PHE A 218 -26.54 -50.16 36.18
C PHE A 218 -26.78 -49.36 34.88
N ASP A 219 -25.74 -48.62 34.49
CA ASP A 219 -25.68 -47.58 33.46
C ASP A 219 -26.06 -48.03 32.05
N LYS A 220 -26.89 -47.22 31.38
CA LYS A 220 -26.94 -47.12 29.92
C LYS A 220 -26.24 -45.82 29.53
N SER A 221 -25.01 -45.93 29.04
CA SER A 221 -24.36 -44.86 28.30
C SER A 221 -25.20 -44.49 27.09
N ALA A 222 -25.66 -43.25 27.06
CA ALA A 222 -26.39 -42.64 25.96
C ALA A 222 -25.54 -42.60 24.69
N VAL A 223 -26.03 -43.25 23.64
CA VAL A 223 -25.75 -42.86 22.25
C VAL A 223 -26.91 -41.94 21.87
N GLU A 224 -26.72 -40.64 22.08
CA GLU A 224 -27.53 -39.61 21.46
C GLU A 224 -26.66 -38.76 20.54
N ASN A 225 -27.22 -38.55 19.35
CA ASN A 225 -26.64 -37.82 18.26
C ASN A 225 -26.47 -36.34 18.65
N SER A 226 -25.23 -35.84 18.65
CA SER A 226 -24.96 -34.42 18.53
C SER A 226 -24.71 -34.10 17.06
N THR A 227 -25.80 -33.89 16.32
CA THR A 227 -25.77 -33.12 15.08
C THR A 227 -25.94 -31.66 15.45
N THR A 228 -24.86 -30.99 15.84
CA THR A 228 -24.69 -29.52 15.81
C THR A 228 -23.23 -29.16 16.10
N GLY A 229 -22.34 -29.57 15.22
CA GLY A 229 -20.97 -29.04 15.12
C GLY A 229 -20.86 -28.17 13.87
N ILE A 230 -21.51 -27.01 13.91
CA ILE A 230 -21.32 -25.98 12.89
C ILE A 230 -19.86 -25.53 12.95
N LEU A 231 -19.25 -25.46 11.78
CA LEU A 231 -17.95 -24.87 11.49
C LEU A 231 -17.82 -23.50 12.18
N GLN A 232 -17.07 -23.46 13.27
CA GLN A 232 -16.36 -22.27 13.73
C GLN A 232 -14.87 -22.59 13.65
N TYR A 233 -14.35 -22.62 12.43
CA TYR A 233 -12.99 -22.17 12.18
C TYR A 233 -13.10 -20.90 11.37
N ALA A 234 -12.54 -19.84 11.96
CA ALA A 234 -12.54 -18.47 11.54
C ALA A 234 -12.48 -18.29 10.03
N SER A 235 -13.59 -17.81 9.47
CA SER A 235 -13.53 -16.79 8.43
C SER A 235 -12.75 -15.62 9.02
N ILE A 236 -11.53 -15.41 8.56
CA ILE A 236 -10.81 -14.16 8.78
C ILE A 236 -11.60 -13.11 8.02
N CYS A 237 -12.53 -12.46 8.72
CA CYS A 237 -12.98 -11.14 8.34
C CYS A 237 -11.73 -10.26 8.29
N PHE A 238 -11.43 -9.80 7.08
CA PHE A 238 -10.68 -8.57 6.86
C PHE A 238 -11.08 -7.53 7.92
N PRO A 239 -10.13 -6.99 8.70
CA PRO A 239 -10.27 -5.63 9.13
C PRO A 239 -10.35 -4.80 7.86
N THR A 240 -11.51 -4.22 7.58
CA THR A 240 -11.52 -2.97 6.82
C THR A 240 -10.82 -1.97 7.72
N GLU A 241 -9.50 -1.89 7.64
CA GLU A 241 -8.79 -0.74 8.16
C GLU A 241 -9.36 0.46 7.42
N MET A 242 -10.07 1.28 8.20
CA MET A 242 -10.25 2.68 7.91
C MET A 242 -8.86 3.28 7.69
N GLY A 243 -8.44 3.33 6.43
CA GLY A 243 -7.33 4.18 6.04
C GLY A 243 -7.60 5.61 6.54
N PRO A 244 -6.55 6.37 6.87
CA PRO A 244 -6.73 7.77 7.23
C PRO A 244 -7.50 8.47 6.11
N ARG A 245 -8.57 9.18 6.46
CA ARG A 245 -9.34 10.00 5.53
C ARG A 245 -8.38 10.85 4.69
N PRO A 246 -8.57 10.97 3.37
CA PRO A 246 -7.91 12.05 2.64
C PRO A 246 -8.33 13.38 3.30
N PRO A 247 -7.41 14.35 3.47
CA PRO A 247 -7.78 15.65 3.99
C PRO A 247 -8.86 16.25 3.09
N THR A 248 -10.01 16.52 3.69
CA THR A 248 -11.12 17.24 3.08
C THR A 248 -10.61 18.63 2.68
N GLU A 249 -10.86 19.06 1.44
CA GLU A 249 -10.79 20.46 1.01
C GLU A 249 -11.86 21.27 1.76
N ALA A 250 -11.62 21.56 3.04
CA ALA A 250 -12.43 22.46 3.84
C ALA A 250 -11.67 22.83 5.12
N ASP A 251 -10.47 23.40 4.98
CA ASP A 251 -9.82 24.22 6.01
C ASP A 251 -8.72 25.13 5.39
N LEU A 252 -9.03 25.75 4.25
CA LEU A 252 -8.37 26.99 3.83
C LEU A 252 -9.43 27.94 3.26
N THR A 253 -9.92 28.84 4.11
CA THR A 253 -10.64 30.05 3.71
C THR A 253 -9.70 31.06 3.01
N PRO A 254 -10.25 32.07 2.30
CA PRO A 254 -9.71 32.55 1.03
C PRO A 254 -8.90 33.86 1.13
N CYS A 255 -7.78 33.91 0.41
CA CYS A 255 -7.09 35.11 -0.08
C CYS A 255 -5.88 34.58 -0.87
N THR A 256 -5.72 34.73 -2.19
CA THR A 256 -5.82 35.95 -2.99
C THR A 256 -6.07 35.60 -4.45
N THR A 257 -6.78 36.51 -5.10
CA THR A 257 -7.01 36.74 -6.53
C THR A 257 -5.83 36.40 -7.46
N GLU A 258 -6.17 36.05 -8.72
CA GLU A 258 -5.32 35.95 -9.93
C GLU A 258 -4.53 34.66 -10.19
N ALA A 259 -5.17 33.71 -10.89
CA ALA A 259 -4.57 32.99 -12.04
C ALA A 259 -5.62 32.07 -12.67
N ARG A 260 -6.55 32.64 -13.46
CA ARG A 260 -7.43 31.88 -14.34
C ARG A 260 -7.47 32.52 -15.71
N LEU A 261 -6.33 32.51 -16.41
CA LEU A 261 -6.25 32.64 -17.86
C LEU A 261 -4.98 31.92 -18.32
N LEU A 262 -5.07 31.30 -19.49
CA LEU A 262 -4.06 30.54 -20.23
C LEU A 262 -4.03 29.06 -19.88
N TRP A 263 -4.79 28.26 -20.65
CA TRP A 263 -4.34 27.07 -21.40
C TRP A 263 -5.60 26.48 -22.08
N GLU A 264 -5.98 27.11 -23.21
CA GLU A 264 -6.49 26.40 -24.39
C GLU A 264 -5.31 26.21 -25.34
#